data_AF-A0AAW2QD09-F1
#
_entry.id   AF-A0AAW2QD09-F1
#
_cell.length_a   1.000
_cell.length_b   1.000
_cell.length_c   1.000
_cell.angle_alpha   90.00
_cell.angle_beta   90.00
_cell.angle_gamma   90.00
#
_symmetry.space_group_name_H-M   'P 1'
#
loop_
_entity.id
_entity.type
_entity.pdbx_description
1 polymer ?
#
loop_
_entity_poly.entity_id
_entity_poly.type
_entity_poly.pdbx_seq_one_letter_code
_entity_poly.pdbx_strand_id
1 'polypeptide(L)'
;MVSTARKQAFCGVTPEKKRAALKGLEDVYLEPPRQAALAQSSRKIKFLPDLLKDSLEEYPRRIFISDDLSAVDWFYKNYPRGNQEFEVYNMEVEIGNKNGLSKRVESQETTVSNWMTKKVRREDYVVMKAEAEMVEEMLKDKTLCLVDELFLECKNQWQDGEDGNGGKRAYWQCLTLYGKVRDEGIAVHQWWY
;
A
#
# COMPACT_ATOMS: atom_id res chain seq x y z
N MET A 1 25.93 9.29 -25.26
CA MET A 1 25.08 9.60 -24.09
C MET A 1 23.83 8.74 -24.18
N VAL A 2 23.75 7.69 -23.38
CA VAL A 2 22.55 6.83 -23.36
C VAL A 2 21.50 7.57 -22.54
N SER A 3 20.49 8.09 -23.23
CA SER A 3 19.28 8.60 -22.59
C SER A 3 18.58 7.42 -21.95
N THR A 4 18.75 7.25 -20.63
CA THR A 4 17.97 6.29 -19.85
C THR A 4 16.56 6.85 -19.77
N ALA A 5 15.74 6.52 -20.76
CA ALA A 5 14.31 6.82 -20.73
C ALA A 5 13.76 6.20 -19.44
N ARG A 6 13.44 7.04 -18.45
CA ARG A 6 12.64 6.65 -17.29
C ARG A 6 11.32 6.18 -17.85
N LYS A 7 11.17 4.87 -18.02
CA LYS A 7 9.90 4.28 -18.40
C LYS A 7 8.88 4.77 -17.34
N GLN A 8 7.74 5.28 -17.78
CA GLN A 8 6.62 5.65 -16.90
C GLN A 8 6.13 4.41 -16.15
N ALA A 9 5.83 4.55 -14.85
CA ALA A 9 5.16 3.53 -14.06
C ALA A 9 3.74 3.36 -14.61
N PHE A 10 3.55 2.41 -15.51
CA PHE A 10 2.23 2.07 -16.04
C PHE A 10 1.77 0.81 -15.33
N CYS A 11 0.62 0.87 -14.68
CA CYS A 11 -0.11 -0.31 -14.23
C CYS A 11 -0.49 -1.13 -15.47
N GLY A 12 -0.54 -2.47 -15.33
CA GLY A 12 -0.98 -3.37 -16.41
C GLY A 12 0.09 -4.23 -17.07
N VAL A 13 1.37 -4.11 -16.71
CA VAL A 13 2.40 -5.14 -17.03
C VAL A 13 2.58 -6.04 -15.81
N THR A 14 1.50 -6.68 -15.38
CA THR A 14 1.54 -7.65 -14.29
C THR A 14 1.99 -8.99 -14.86
N PRO A 15 3.11 -9.58 -14.39
CA PRO A 15 3.55 -10.90 -14.83
C PRO A 15 2.42 -11.93 -14.68
N GLU A 16 2.30 -12.87 -15.61
CA GLU A 16 1.18 -13.83 -15.60
C GLU A 16 1.10 -14.63 -14.30
N LYS A 17 2.25 -14.97 -13.70
CA LYS A 17 2.36 -15.61 -12.39
C LYS A 17 1.67 -14.78 -11.30
N LYS A 18 1.95 -13.47 -11.23
CA LYS A 18 1.30 -12.55 -10.29
C LYS A 18 -0.19 -12.41 -10.60
N ARG A 19 -0.59 -12.25 -11.86
CA ARG A 19 -2.01 -12.19 -12.26
C ARG A 19 -2.77 -13.46 -11.85
N ALA A 20 -2.16 -14.63 -11.96
CA ALA A 20 -2.75 -15.88 -11.49
C ALA A 20 -2.86 -15.93 -9.96
N ALA A 21 -1.83 -15.48 -9.24
CA ALA A 21 -1.82 -15.41 -7.78
C ALA A 21 -2.92 -14.48 -7.22
N LEU A 22 -3.17 -13.32 -7.87
CA LEU A 22 -4.21 -12.38 -7.44
C LEU A 22 -5.63 -12.98 -7.39
N LYS A 23 -5.91 -14.03 -8.18
CA LYS A 23 -7.19 -14.76 -8.12
C LYS A 23 -7.36 -15.55 -6.81
N GLY A 24 -6.28 -15.80 -6.09
CA GLY A 24 -6.26 -16.53 -4.83
C GLY A 24 -6.52 -15.67 -3.59
N LEU A 25 -6.53 -14.33 -3.71
CA LEU A 25 -6.73 -13.39 -2.60
C LEU A 25 -8.04 -13.65 -1.84
N GLU A 26 -8.13 -13.17 -0.60
CA GLU A 26 -9.36 -13.21 0.16
C GLU A 26 -10.44 -12.26 -0.40
N ASP A 27 -11.70 -12.55 -0.12
CA ASP A 27 -12.79 -11.67 -0.50
C ASP A 27 -12.86 -10.45 0.42
N VAL A 28 -13.18 -9.30 -0.18
CA VAL A 28 -13.43 -8.05 0.54
C VAL A 28 -14.60 -8.23 1.51
N TYR A 29 -14.52 -7.59 2.68
CA TYR A 29 -15.67 -7.44 3.54
C TYR A 29 -16.66 -6.47 2.89
N LEU A 30 -17.90 -6.90 2.67
CA LEU A 30 -18.95 -6.07 2.08
C LEU A 30 -19.61 -5.15 3.10
N GLU A 31 -19.38 -5.41 4.39
CA GLU A 31 -19.81 -4.58 5.51
C GLU A 31 -18.60 -4.37 6.44
N PRO A 32 -18.50 -3.20 7.10
CA PRO A 32 -17.48 -3.00 8.12
C PRO A 32 -17.60 -4.07 9.21
N PRO A 33 -16.52 -4.77 9.56
CA PRO A 33 -16.54 -5.71 10.66
C PRO A 33 -16.88 -4.98 11.97
N ARG A 34 -17.84 -5.52 12.73
CA ARG A 34 -18.17 -4.98 14.06
C ARG A 34 -16.94 -5.11 14.96
N GLN A 35 -16.70 -4.16 15.86
CA GLN A 35 -15.51 -4.20 16.74
C GLN A 35 -15.36 -5.52 17.52
N ALA A 36 -16.47 -6.10 18.01
CA ALA A 36 -16.47 -7.43 18.64
C ALA A 36 -16.12 -8.58 17.68
N ALA A 37 -16.41 -8.41 16.39
CA ALA A 37 -16.08 -9.37 15.34
C ALA A 37 -14.64 -9.22 14.85
N LEU A 38 -13.97 -8.07 14.98
CA LEU A 38 -12.55 -7.92 14.62
C LEU A 38 -11.64 -8.86 15.43
N ALA A 39 -11.94 -9.03 16.72
CA ALA A 39 -11.27 -9.99 17.60
C ALA A 39 -11.56 -11.47 17.24
N GLN A 40 -12.62 -11.74 16.47
CA GLN A 40 -13.07 -13.08 16.07
C GLN A 40 -12.98 -13.32 14.55
N SER A 41 -12.57 -12.33 13.76
CA SER A 41 -12.62 -12.41 12.30
C SER A 41 -11.52 -13.34 11.83
N SER A 42 -11.95 -14.53 11.43
CA SER A 42 -11.11 -15.67 11.09
C SER A 42 -10.67 -15.68 9.63
N ARG A 43 -10.92 -14.61 8.86
CA ARG A 43 -10.40 -14.50 7.49
C ARG A 43 -8.93 -14.15 7.55
N LYS A 44 -8.12 -15.20 7.54
CA LYS A 44 -6.67 -15.13 7.36
C LYS A 44 -6.36 -14.37 6.07
N ILE A 45 -5.62 -13.27 6.19
CA ILE A 45 -5.08 -12.54 5.04
C ILE A 45 -4.25 -13.51 4.20
N LYS A 46 -4.48 -13.51 2.89
CA LYS A 46 -3.73 -14.36 1.95
C LYS A 46 -2.65 -13.51 1.31
N PHE A 47 -1.51 -13.42 1.98
CA PHE A 47 -0.39 -12.60 1.55
C PHE A 47 0.12 -13.02 0.18
N LEU A 48 0.56 -12.05 -0.62
CA LEU A 48 1.06 -12.30 -1.97
C LEU A 48 2.28 -13.25 -2.01
N PRO A 49 3.26 -13.20 -1.09
CA PRO A 49 4.37 -14.15 -1.08
C PRO A 49 3.90 -15.61 -0.94
N ASP A 50 2.89 -15.86 -0.09
CA ASP A 50 2.34 -17.20 0.12
C ASP A 50 1.61 -17.70 -1.15
N LEU A 51 0.91 -16.80 -1.86
CA LEU A 51 0.19 -17.12 -3.09
C LEU A 51 1.12 -17.36 -4.29
N LEU A 52 2.26 -16.68 -4.33
CA LEU A 52 3.29 -16.87 -5.36
C LEU A 52 4.05 -18.20 -5.20
N LYS A 53 3.90 -18.86 -4.04
CA LYS A 53 4.46 -20.17 -3.68
C LYS A 53 5.98 -20.29 -3.81
N ASP A 54 6.70 -19.22 -4.13
CA ASP A 54 8.14 -19.26 -4.27
C ASP A 54 8.77 -17.88 -4.09
N SER A 55 9.98 -17.97 -3.57
CA SER A 55 10.74 -16.97 -2.84
C SER A 55 10.77 -15.60 -3.50
N LEU A 56 10.58 -14.57 -2.69
CA LEU A 56 10.84 -13.19 -3.09
C LEU A 56 12.30 -12.97 -3.55
N GLU A 57 13.18 -13.98 -3.46
CA GLU A 57 14.58 -14.04 -3.97
C GLU A 57 14.79 -13.46 -5.36
N GLU A 58 13.83 -13.64 -6.28
CA GLU A 58 13.92 -13.11 -7.64
C GLU A 58 13.97 -11.56 -7.67
N TYR A 59 13.45 -10.92 -6.63
CA TYR A 59 13.47 -9.46 -6.51
C TYR A 59 14.82 -8.98 -5.95
N PRO A 60 15.54 -8.07 -6.64
CA PRO A 60 16.81 -7.53 -6.17
C PRO A 60 16.70 -6.77 -4.84
N ARG A 61 15.49 -6.28 -4.51
CA ARG A 61 15.22 -5.52 -3.29
C ARG A 61 13.76 -5.67 -2.90
N ARG A 62 13.51 -5.68 -1.59
CA ARG A 62 12.17 -5.73 -0.99
C ARG A 62 12.00 -4.53 -0.06
N ILE A 63 10.86 -3.89 -0.15
CA ILE A 63 10.60 -2.63 0.55
C ILE A 63 9.25 -2.72 1.25
N PHE A 64 9.22 -2.30 2.51
CA PHE A 64 7.99 -2.00 3.23
C PHE A 64 7.88 -0.49 3.42
N ILE A 65 6.72 0.07 3.05
CA ILE A 65 6.43 1.50 3.16
C ILE A 65 5.19 1.65 4.02
N SER A 66 5.26 2.52 5.02
CA SER A 66 4.10 2.85 5.85
C SER A 66 3.89 4.36 5.91
N ASP A 67 2.64 4.79 6.00
CA ASP A 67 2.26 6.17 6.33
C ASP A 67 2.27 6.45 7.84
N ASP A 68 2.26 5.43 8.70
CA ASP A 68 2.36 5.57 10.15
C ASP A 68 3.41 4.62 10.79
N LEU A 69 3.79 4.87 12.04
CA LEU A 69 4.81 4.08 12.74
C LEU A 69 4.26 2.76 13.31
N SER A 70 2.97 2.68 13.62
CA SER A 70 2.34 1.51 14.25
C SER A 70 2.29 0.29 13.33
N ALA A 71 2.18 0.50 12.01
CA ALA A 71 2.17 -0.59 11.04
C ALA A 71 3.54 -1.29 10.89
N VAL A 72 4.65 -0.65 11.31
CA VAL A 72 5.99 -1.25 11.26
C VAL A 72 6.09 -2.44 12.21
N ASP A 73 5.62 -2.30 13.44
CA ASP A 73 5.61 -3.40 14.41
C ASP A 73 4.70 -4.53 13.96
N TRP A 74 3.54 -4.20 13.38
CA TRP A 74 2.65 -5.19 12.80
C TRP A 74 3.32 -5.95 11.65
N PHE A 75 4.03 -5.25 10.77
CA PHE A 75 4.71 -5.84 9.61
C PHE A 75 5.75 -6.88 10.05
N TYR A 76 6.59 -6.55 11.04
CA TYR A 76 7.59 -7.50 11.53
C TYR A 76 6.99 -8.75 12.18
N LYS A 77 5.82 -8.63 12.81
CA LYS A 77 5.14 -9.71 13.53
C LYS A 77 4.26 -10.59 12.63
N ASN A 78 3.61 -10.00 11.63
CA ASN A 78 2.52 -10.67 10.91
C ASN A 78 2.82 -10.94 9.42
N TYR A 79 3.68 -10.15 8.79
CA TYR A 79 3.94 -10.30 7.36
C TYR A 79 4.93 -11.44 7.08
N PRO A 80 4.66 -12.34 6.10
CA PRO A 80 5.48 -13.53 5.85
C PRO A 80 6.76 -13.17 5.07
N ARG A 81 7.74 -12.62 5.78
CA ARG A 81 9.05 -12.24 5.22
C ARG A 81 9.94 -13.46 4.89
N GLY A 82 9.68 -14.61 5.52
CA GLY A 82 10.62 -15.73 5.51
C GLY A 82 11.99 -15.29 6.02
N ASN A 83 13.05 -15.63 5.28
CA ASN A 83 14.43 -15.21 5.58
C ASN A 83 14.86 -13.95 4.81
N GLN A 84 13.93 -13.24 4.18
CA GLN A 84 14.24 -12.09 3.33
C GLN A 84 14.32 -10.80 4.15
N GLU A 85 15.30 -9.97 3.82
CA GLU A 85 15.42 -8.62 4.38
C GLU A 85 14.54 -7.63 3.61
N PHE A 86 13.99 -6.65 4.34
CA PHE A 86 13.18 -5.57 3.80
C PHE A 86 13.77 -4.23 4.24
N GLU A 87 13.91 -3.30 3.30
CA GLU A 87 14.10 -1.89 3.62
C GLU A 87 12.76 -1.33 4.11
N VAL A 88 12.76 -0.66 5.27
CA VAL A 88 11.53 -0.08 5.85
C VAL A 88 11.61 1.43 5.77
N TYR A 89 10.59 2.05 5.15
CA TYR A 89 10.43 3.50 5.09
C TYR A 89 9.12 3.91 5.74
N ASN A 90 9.17 4.99 6.52
CA ASN A 90 7.98 5.67 7.02
C ASN A 90 7.85 7.01 6.30
N MET A 91 6.76 7.23 5.56
CA MET A 91 6.59 8.41 4.72
C MET A 91 6.45 9.70 5.53
N GLU A 92 5.79 9.66 6.69
CA GLU A 92 5.65 10.83 7.57
C GLU A 92 7.03 11.34 8.03
N VAL A 93 7.92 10.43 8.42
CA VAL A 93 9.29 10.73 8.82
C VAL A 93 10.15 11.17 7.63
N GLU A 94 10.08 10.47 6.50
CA GLU A 94 10.90 10.74 5.33
C GLU A 94 10.55 12.07 4.63
N ILE A 95 9.27 12.46 4.64
CA ILE A 95 8.79 13.72 4.10
C ILE A 95 8.94 14.84 5.15
N GLY A 96 8.65 14.55 6.43
CA GLY A 96 8.77 15.50 7.53
C GLY A 96 10.21 15.94 7.84
N ASN A 97 11.18 15.02 7.80
CA ASN A 97 12.59 15.34 8.08
C ASN A 97 13.23 16.29 7.05
N LYS A 98 12.66 16.42 5.85
CA LYS A 98 13.15 17.38 4.84
C LYS A 98 12.75 18.83 5.13
N ASN A 99 11.75 19.05 5.99
CA ASN A 99 11.29 20.39 6.35
C ASN A 99 12.17 21.09 7.41
N GLY A 100 13.16 20.38 7.97
CA GLY A 100 14.10 20.91 8.96
C GLY A 100 15.28 21.73 8.41
N LEU A 101 15.45 21.84 7.08
CA LEU A 101 16.58 22.56 6.49
C LEU A 101 16.15 23.54 5.39
N SER A 102 16.10 24.82 5.77
CA SER A 102 16.03 26.03 4.93
C SER A 102 14.81 26.26 4.02
N LYS A 103 14.05 27.28 4.41
CA LYS A 103 13.09 28.06 3.63
C LYS A 103 13.72 28.58 2.31
N ARG A 104 13.00 28.40 1.20
CA ARG A 104 13.21 28.90 -0.19
C ARG A 104 13.87 27.94 -1.19
N VAL A 105 13.09 26.98 -1.69
CA VAL A 105 12.81 26.83 -3.14
C VAL A 105 11.39 26.28 -3.25
N GLU A 106 10.51 26.98 -3.95
CA GLU A 106 9.26 26.43 -4.45
C GLU A 106 9.63 25.46 -5.58
N SER A 107 9.82 24.17 -5.26
CA SER A 107 10.14 23.14 -6.25
C SER A 107 9.53 21.83 -5.84
N GLN A 108 8.37 21.49 -6.44
CA GLN A 108 7.88 20.17 -6.89
C GLN A 108 8.27 18.88 -6.10
N GLU A 109 8.75 18.91 -4.86
CA GLU A 109 9.33 17.77 -4.15
C GLU A 109 8.52 17.29 -2.94
N THR A 110 7.27 17.75 -2.79
CA THR A 110 6.48 17.57 -1.57
C THR A 110 5.37 16.50 -1.65
N THR A 111 5.12 15.92 -2.82
CA THR A 111 4.06 14.90 -3.01
C THR A 111 4.61 13.48 -2.80
N VAL A 112 3.84 12.61 -2.14
CA VAL A 112 4.15 11.17 -1.93
C VAL A 112 4.57 10.49 -3.24
N SER A 113 3.87 10.78 -4.35
CA SER A 113 4.19 10.33 -5.70
C SER A 113 5.64 10.62 -6.13
N ASN A 114 6.16 11.81 -5.80
CA ASN A 114 7.53 12.20 -6.17
C ASN A 114 8.58 11.53 -5.30
N TRP A 115 8.28 11.30 -4.02
CA TRP A 115 9.15 10.50 -3.17
C TRP A 115 9.20 9.05 -3.66
N MET A 116 8.04 8.48 -3.98
CA MET A 116 7.90 7.09 -4.43
C MET A 116 8.72 6.83 -5.69
N THR A 117 8.58 7.69 -6.70
CA THR A 117 9.32 7.56 -7.97
C THR A 117 10.83 7.78 -7.86
N LYS A 118 11.30 8.42 -6.78
CA LYS A 118 12.73 8.61 -6.50
C LYS A 118 13.35 7.45 -5.72
N LYS A 119 12.58 6.83 -4.82
CA LYS A 119 13.07 5.79 -3.90
C LYS A 119 12.86 4.38 -4.42
N VAL A 120 11.78 4.16 -5.16
CA VAL A 120 11.31 2.85 -5.59
C VAL A 120 11.51 2.67 -7.09
N ARG A 121 12.00 1.48 -7.45
CA ARG A 121 12.19 1.02 -8.82
C ARG A 121 11.18 -0.08 -9.11
N ARG A 122 10.98 -0.36 -10.39
CA ARG A 122 9.98 -1.34 -10.83
C ARG A 122 10.34 -2.79 -10.51
N GLU A 123 11.62 -3.05 -10.33
CA GLU A 123 12.13 -4.38 -10.03
C GLU A 123 12.12 -4.66 -8.53
N ASP A 124 11.80 -3.66 -7.69
CA ASP A 124 11.69 -3.86 -6.26
C ASP A 124 10.33 -4.53 -5.95
N TYR A 125 10.31 -5.42 -4.96
CA TYR A 125 9.07 -5.93 -4.38
C TYR A 125 8.57 -4.98 -3.31
N VAL A 126 7.38 -4.40 -3.49
CA VAL A 126 6.91 -3.31 -2.65
C VAL A 126 5.63 -3.69 -1.92
N VAL A 127 5.73 -3.69 -0.59
CA VAL A 127 4.60 -3.79 0.32
C VAL A 127 4.34 -2.42 0.90
N MET A 128 3.08 -1.97 0.86
CA MET A 128 2.72 -0.64 1.35
C MET A 128 1.52 -0.72 2.28
N LYS A 129 1.55 0.02 3.39
CA LYS A 129 0.38 0.36 4.18
C LYS A 129 0.09 1.85 3.97
N ALA A 130 -1.15 2.18 3.61
CA ALA A 130 -1.54 3.56 3.34
C ALA A 130 -3.05 3.81 3.55
N GLU A 131 -3.36 5.04 3.96
CA GLU A 131 -4.72 5.56 4.04
C GLU A 131 -5.33 5.83 2.65
N ALA A 132 -6.66 5.73 2.60
CA ALA A 132 -7.43 5.82 1.37
C ALA A 132 -7.24 7.12 0.58
N GLU A 133 -7.04 8.25 1.25
CA GLU A 133 -6.79 9.55 0.60
C GLU A 133 -5.47 9.55 -0.17
N MET A 134 -4.41 9.01 0.44
CA MET A 134 -3.10 8.88 -0.20
C MET A 134 -3.16 7.93 -1.40
N VAL A 135 -3.86 6.81 -1.26
CA VAL A 135 -4.02 5.83 -2.35
C VAL A 135 -4.77 6.44 -3.54
N GLU A 136 -5.76 7.30 -3.30
CA GLU A 136 -6.47 8.02 -4.37
C GLU A 136 -5.57 8.98 -5.14
N GLU A 137 -4.69 9.71 -4.45
CA GLU A 137 -3.70 10.57 -5.10
C GLU A 137 -2.71 9.74 -5.93
N MET A 138 -2.19 8.65 -5.37
CA MET A 138 -1.25 7.78 -6.07
C MET A 138 -1.86 7.05 -7.28
N LEU A 139 -3.18 6.79 -7.26
CA LEU A 139 -3.91 6.30 -8.43
C LEU A 139 -4.01 7.35 -9.54
N LYS A 140 -4.26 8.63 -9.19
CA LYS A 140 -4.31 9.74 -10.15
C LYS A 140 -2.96 9.92 -10.85
N ASP A 141 -1.87 9.83 -10.09
CA ASP A 141 -0.51 10.02 -10.60
C ASP A 141 0.15 8.74 -11.14
N LYS A 142 -0.55 7.60 -11.08
CA LYS A 142 -0.07 6.27 -11.48
C LYS A 142 1.20 5.81 -10.76
N THR A 143 1.48 6.36 -9.59
CA THR A 143 2.60 5.94 -8.75
C THR A 143 2.29 4.71 -7.92
N LEU A 144 1.00 4.43 -7.65
CA LEU A 144 0.56 3.19 -6.99
C LEU A 144 0.97 1.94 -7.77
N CYS A 145 1.22 2.06 -9.08
CA CYS A 145 1.68 0.95 -9.93
C CYS A 145 3.06 0.38 -9.53
N LEU A 146 3.79 1.07 -8.65
CA LEU A 146 5.04 0.59 -8.07
C LEU A 146 4.80 -0.35 -6.88
N VAL A 147 3.57 -0.45 -6.38
CA VAL A 147 3.20 -1.28 -5.22
C VAL A 147 2.78 -2.67 -5.70
N ASP A 148 3.34 -3.71 -5.09
CA ASP A 148 2.93 -5.08 -5.35
C ASP A 148 1.77 -5.53 -4.48
N GLU A 149 1.84 -5.17 -3.20
CA GLU A 149 0.89 -5.53 -2.17
C GLU A 149 0.56 -4.33 -1.27
N LEU A 150 -0.72 -4.02 -1.11
CA LEU A 150 -1.25 -2.85 -0.42
C LEU A 150 -2.16 -3.27 0.74
N PHE A 151 -1.87 -2.73 1.91
CA PHE A 151 -2.74 -2.72 3.07
C PHE A 151 -3.47 -1.37 3.12
N LEU A 152 -4.72 -1.36 2.66
CA LEU A 152 -5.54 -0.17 2.53
C LEU A 152 -6.29 0.09 3.83
N GLU A 153 -5.91 1.17 4.53
CA GLU A 153 -6.69 1.71 5.64
C GLU A 153 -7.75 2.67 5.09
N CYS A 154 -9.03 2.34 5.33
CA CYS A 154 -10.13 3.17 4.88
C CYS A 154 -11.06 3.51 6.04
N LYS A 155 -10.73 4.62 6.70
CA LYS A 155 -11.55 5.21 7.76
C LYS A 155 -12.93 5.54 7.21
N ASN A 156 -13.95 4.94 7.81
CA ASN A 156 -15.33 5.10 7.36
C ASN A 156 -16.24 5.47 8.54
N GLN A 157 -17.46 5.86 8.21
CA GLN A 157 -18.46 6.34 9.17
C GLN A 157 -18.79 5.38 10.34
N TRP A 158 -18.46 4.08 10.23
CA TRP A 158 -18.80 3.06 11.23
C TRP A 158 -17.67 2.72 12.22
N GLN A 159 -16.47 3.29 12.06
CA GLN A 159 -15.31 2.93 12.88
C GLN A 159 -15.19 3.71 14.20
N ASP A 160 -15.87 4.85 14.34
CA ASP A 160 -15.90 5.61 15.58
C ASP A 160 -17.34 5.71 16.10
N GLY A 161 -17.54 5.38 17.37
CA GLY A 161 -18.79 5.68 18.06
C GLY A 161 -19.02 7.20 18.08
N GLU A 162 -20.19 7.60 17.59
CA GLU A 162 -20.97 8.86 17.70
C GLU A 162 -20.30 10.26 17.72
N ASP A 163 -19.00 10.46 17.93
CA ASP A 163 -18.40 11.79 18.11
C ASP A 163 -17.32 12.13 17.07
N GLY A 164 -17.69 12.30 15.80
CA GLY A 164 -16.75 12.69 14.75
C GLY A 164 -17.34 13.67 13.72
N ASN A 165 -17.22 14.96 14.02
CA ASN A 165 -17.73 16.11 13.24
C ASN A 165 -16.95 16.40 11.94
N GLY A 166 -16.65 15.38 11.14
CA GLY A 166 -16.01 15.51 9.83
C GLY A 166 -16.70 14.62 8.80
N GLY A 167 -16.79 15.05 7.54
CA GLY A 167 -17.46 14.29 6.47
C GLY A 167 -16.76 12.96 6.19
N LYS A 168 -17.09 11.92 6.96
CA LYS A 168 -16.46 10.60 6.84
C LYS A 168 -16.92 9.90 5.57
N ARG A 169 -15.98 9.18 4.97
CA ARG A 169 -16.20 8.36 3.77
C ARG A 169 -17.26 7.30 4.02
N ALA A 170 -18.20 7.17 3.10
CA ALA A 170 -19.17 6.08 3.12
C ALA A 170 -18.47 4.76 2.76
N TYR A 171 -18.85 3.65 3.41
CA TYR A 171 -18.12 2.40 3.25
C TYR A 171 -18.07 1.88 1.80
N TRP A 172 -19.12 2.11 1.02
CA TRP A 172 -19.13 1.74 -0.40
C TRP A 172 -18.06 2.48 -1.22
N GLN A 173 -17.63 3.68 -0.80
CA GLN A 173 -16.51 4.39 -1.42
C GLN A 173 -15.18 3.67 -1.13
N CYS A 174 -15.01 3.07 0.05
CA CYS A 174 -13.88 2.19 0.35
C CYS A 174 -13.88 0.95 -0.55
N LEU A 175 -15.04 0.31 -0.73
CA LEU A 175 -15.16 -0.85 -1.63
C LEU A 175 -14.86 -0.48 -3.09
N THR A 176 -15.30 0.71 -3.51
CA THR A 176 -15.01 1.24 -4.85
C THR A 176 -13.52 1.46 -5.04
N LEU A 177 -12.84 2.05 -4.05
CA LEU A 177 -11.39 2.24 -4.09
C LEU A 177 -10.65 0.91 -4.11
N TYR A 178 -11.04 -0.04 -3.26
CA TYR A 178 -10.49 -1.39 -3.20
C TYR A 178 -10.59 -2.10 -4.57
N GLY A 179 -11.76 -2.02 -5.22
CA GLY A 179 -11.96 -2.56 -6.56
C GLY A 179 -11.03 -1.92 -7.59
N LYS A 180 -10.91 -0.59 -7.60
CA LYS A 180 -9.99 0.13 -8.49
C LYS A 180 -8.54 -0.32 -8.31
N VAL A 181 -8.08 -0.49 -7.08
CA VAL A 181 -6.72 -0.98 -6.80
C VAL A 181 -6.52 -2.40 -7.32
N ARG A 182 -7.52 -3.28 -7.14
CA ARG A 182 -7.47 -4.65 -7.71
C ARG A 182 -7.39 -4.65 -9.23
N ASP A 183 -8.15 -3.78 -9.89
CA ASP A 183 -8.17 -3.68 -11.36
C ASP A 183 -6.81 -3.26 -11.93
N GLU A 184 -6.01 -2.51 -11.16
CA GLU A 184 -4.62 -2.14 -11.50
C GLU A 184 -3.62 -3.31 -11.32
N GLY A 185 -4.07 -4.48 -10.84
CA GLY A 185 -3.24 -5.68 -10.68
C GLY A 185 -2.39 -5.67 -9.41
N ILE A 186 -2.85 -4.97 -8.38
CA ILE A 186 -2.20 -4.85 -7.06
C ILE A 186 -2.90 -5.80 -6.09
N ALA A 187 -2.12 -6.55 -5.30
CA ALA A 187 -2.70 -7.34 -4.21
C ALA A 187 -3.15 -6.38 -3.10
N VAL A 188 -4.45 -6.29 -2.82
CA VAL A 188 -4.95 -5.34 -1.84
C VAL A 188 -5.72 -6.04 -0.74
N HIS A 189 -5.46 -5.61 0.49
CA HIS A 189 -6.02 -6.11 1.73
C HIS A 189 -6.67 -4.95 2.48
N GLN A 190 -7.79 -5.21 3.14
CA GLN A 190 -8.38 -4.20 4.03
C GLN A 190 -7.62 -4.21 5.35
N TRP A 191 -7.17 -3.03 5.78
CA TRP A 191 -6.50 -2.86 7.07
C TRP A 191 -7.52 -2.61 8.18
N TRP A 192 -7.48 -3.44 9.22
CA TRP A 192 -8.39 -3.39 10.36
C TRP A 192 -7.70 -3.50 11.73
N TYR A 193 -6.36 -3.44 11.76
CA TYR A 193 -5.54 -3.64 12.95
C TYR A 193 -5.16 -2.34 13.64
#